data_AF-A0A3C1BVY5-F1
#
_entry.id   AF-A0A3C1BVY5-F1
#
_cell.length_a   1.000
_cell.length_b   1.000
_cell.length_c   1.000
_cell.angle_alpha   90.00
_cell.angle_beta   90.00
_cell.angle_gamma   90.00
#
_symmetry.space_group_name_H-M   'P 1'
#
loop_
_entity.id
_entity.type
_entity.pdbx_description
1 polymer ?
#
loop_
_entity_poly.entity_id
_entity_poly.type
_entity_poly.pdbx_seq_one_letter_code
_entity_poly.pdbx_strand_id
1 'polypeptide(L)'
;MFTPQQIDQVSFGRSTFGGYDMQQVDAFLEPLTEDYVTLYKENALLKSKMRVLVGKLEEYRKNEVSMKDAVINAQKTCDKMVAEAQAKCAQMLSSASAAAAPAAQNSDALVAAENARVQEARKTAAAKISELQEQLRTCIQA
;
A
#
# COMPACT_ATOMS: atom_id res chain seq x y z
N MET A 1 -48.22 -13.47 25.82
CA MET A 1 -48.56 -12.10 25.37
C MET A 1 -49.68 -12.25 24.36
N PHE A 2 -50.81 -11.56 24.57
CA PHE A 2 -51.93 -11.61 23.63
C PHE A 2 -51.56 -10.86 22.35
N THR A 3 -52.03 -11.33 21.20
CA THR A 3 -52.00 -10.55 19.95
C THR A 3 -53.21 -9.61 19.91
N PRO A 4 -53.19 -8.52 19.12
CA PRO A 4 -54.35 -7.65 18.98
C PRO A 4 -55.63 -8.41 18.56
N GLN A 5 -55.50 -9.40 17.67
CA GLN A 5 -56.61 -10.28 17.26
C GLN A 5 -57.14 -11.14 18.41
N GLN A 6 -56.26 -11.58 19.33
CA GLN A 6 -56.72 -12.35 20.48
C GLN A 6 -57.45 -11.47 21.49
N ILE A 7 -57.06 -10.19 21.65
CA ILE A 7 -57.73 -9.22 22.52
C ILE A 7 -59.15 -8.97 22.02
N ASP A 8 -59.31 -8.75 20.70
CA ASP A 8 -60.59 -8.53 20.03
C ASP A 8 -61.56 -9.73 20.14
N GLN A 9 -61.02 -10.95 20.25
CA GLN A 9 -61.81 -12.18 20.36
C GLN A 9 -62.11 -12.60 21.81
N VAL A 10 -61.60 -11.86 22.83
CA VAL A 10 -61.90 -12.21 24.23
C VAL A 10 -63.35 -11.89 24.53
N SER A 11 -64.08 -12.88 25.04
CA SER A 11 -65.40 -12.70 25.62
C SER A 11 -65.36 -12.95 27.12
N PHE A 12 -66.05 -12.09 27.87
CA PHE A 12 -66.17 -12.21 29.32
C PHE A 12 -67.54 -12.79 29.69
N GLY A 13 -67.56 -13.76 30.61
CA GLY A 13 -68.80 -14.29 31.16
C GLY A 13 -69.55 -13.25 32.00
N ARG A 14 -70.88 -13.25 31.96
CA ARG A 14 -71.70 -12.35 32.79
C ARG A 14 -71.59 -12.74 34.26
N SER A 15 -71.25 -11.78 35.12
CA SER A 15 -71.28 -11.98 36.57
C SER A 15 -72.72 -11.93 37.09
N THR A 16 -73.08 -12.86 37.97
CA THR A 16 -74.41 -12.97 38.58
C THR A 16 -74.69 -11.88 39.62
N PHE A 17 -73.66 -11.20 40.13
CA PHE A 17 -73.78 -10.09 41.08
C PHE A 17 -72.57 -9.14 40.96
N GLY A 18 -72.80 -7.82 40.90
CA GLY A 18 -71.74 -6.79 40.98
C GLY A 18 -70.69 -6.80 39.86
N GLY A 19 -71.04 -7.21 38.63
CA GLY A 19 -70.12 -7.22 37.48
C GLY A 19 -69.84 -5.84 36.89
N TYR A 20 -68.79 -5.75 36.07
CA TYR A 20 -68.50 -4.55 35.27
C TYR A 20 -69.54 -4.35 34.18
N ASP A 21 -69.81 -3.08 33.86
CA ASP A 21 -70.65 -2.70 32.73
C ASP A 21 -69.95 -3.07 31.41
N MET A 22 -70.61 -3.88 30.58
CA MET A 22 -70.03 -4.38 29.33
C MET A 22 -69.70 -3.26 28.36
N GLN A 23 -70.54 -2.21 28.27
CA GLN A 23 -70.30 -1.08 27.36
C GLN A 23 -69.10 -0.25 27.81
N GLN A 24 -68.89 -0.08 29.12
CA GLN A 24 -67.71 0.62 29.64
C GLN A 24 -66.42 -0.18 29.40
N VAL A 25 -66.48 -1.50 29.52
CA VAL A 25 -65.34 -2.37 29.22
C VAL A 25 -65.00 -2.30 27.73
N ASP A 26 -66.00 -2.40 26.85
CA ASP A 26 -65.79 -2.32 25.40
C ASP A 26 -65.21 -0.96 24.99
N ALA A 27 -65.76 0.15 25.52
CA ALA A 27 -65.26 1.50 25.26
C ALA A 27 -63.81 1.73 25.74
N PHE A 28 -63.32 0.92 26.69
CA PHE A 28 -61.92 0.93 27.12
C PHE A 28 -61.04 0.01 26.26
N LEU A 29 -61.55 -1.17 25.89
CA LEU A 29 -60.78 -2.17 25.15
C LEU A 29 -60.59 -1.80 23.67
N GLU A 30 -61.52 -1.10 23.03
CA GLU A 30 -61.37 -0.61 21.65
C GLU A 30 -60.11 0.26 21.46
N PRO A 31 -59.95 1.41 22.13
CA PRO A 31 -58.76 2.25 21.95
C PRO A 31 -57.48 1.54 22.41
N LEU A 32 -57.55 0.71 23.46
CA LEU A 32 -56.41 -0.10 23.90
C LEU A 32 -55.97 -1.09 22.80
N THR A 33 -56.92 -1.71 22.11
CA THR A 33 -56.64 -2.65 21.02
C THR A 33 -56.00 -1.91 19.84
N GLU A 34 -56.48 -0.72 19.49
CA GLU A 34 -55.90 0.13 18.44
C GLU A 34 -54.45 0.54 18.76
N ASP A 35 -54.19 1.01 19.98
CA ASP A 35 -52.85 1.36 20.45
C ASP A 35 -51.91 0.14 20.38
N TYR A 36 -52.42 -1.03 20.77
CA TYR A 36 -51.65 -2.26 20.77
C TYR A 36 -51.37 -2.79 19.35
N VAL A 37 -52.29 -2.60 18.39
CA VAL A 37 -52.03 -2.82 16.96
C VAL A 37 -50.92 -1.89 16.47
N THR A 38 -50.99 -0.62 16.83
CA THR A 38 -50.00 0.39 16.42
C THR A 38 -48.61 0.02 16.95
N LEU A 39 -48.52 -0.32 18.24
CA LEU A 39 -47.28 -0.76 18.87
C LEU A 39 -46.69 -2.00 18.17
N TYR A 40 -47.53 -2.96 17.77
CA TYR A 40 -47.08 -4.14 17.02
C TYR A 40 -46.52 -3.78 15.64
N LYS A 41 -47.18 -2.90 14.91
CA LYS A 41 -46.73 -2.41 13.59
C LYS A 41 -45.40 -1.66 13.71
N GLU A 42 -45.27 -0.78 14.70
CA GLU A 42 -44.03 -0.06 14.97
C GLU A 42 -42.90 -1.00 15.38
N ASN A 43 -43.17 -1.99 16.23
CA ASN A 43 -42.18 -2.98 16.63
C ASN A 43 -41.68 -3.80 15.42
N ALA A 44 -42.58 -4.20 14.53
CA ALA A 44 -42.23 -4.91 13.30
C ALA A 44 -41.37 -4.02 12.38
N LEU A 45 -41.74 -2.74 12.22
CA LEU A 45 -40.97 -1.78 11.44
C LEU A 45 -39.57 -1.54 12.02
N LEU A 46 -39.48 -1.36 13.35
CA LEU A 46 -38.20 -1.18 14.04
C LEU A 46 -37.30 -2.40 13.92
N LYS A 47 -37.85 -3.62 14.08
CA LYS A 47 -37.12 -4.86 13.85
C LYS A 47 -36.60 -4.97 12.41
N SER A 48 -37.40 -4.55 11.43
CA SER A 48 -36.98 -4.51 10.02
C SER A 48 -35.84 -3.51 9.80
N LYS A 49 -35.97 -2.28 10.31
CA LYS A 49 -34.91 -1.25 10.26
C LYS A 49 -33.62 -1.75 10.92
N MET A 50 -33.72 -2.38 12.08
CA MET A 50 -32.56 -2.93 12.79
C MET A 50 -31.87 -4.01 11.97
N ARG A 51 -32.61 -4.90 11.31
CA ARG A 51 -32.04 -5.91 10.41
C ARG A 51 -31.25 -5.27 9.27
N VAL A 52 -31.78 -4.22 8.65
CA VAL A 52 -31.08 -3.49 7.56
C VAL A 52 -29.82 -2.81 8.09
N LEU A 53 -29.89 -2.15 9.25
CA LEU A 53 -28.74 -1.48 9.86
C LEU A 53 -27.63 -2.47 10.23
N VAL A 54 -27.99 -3.60 10.83
CA VAL A 54 -27.03 -4.67 11.14
C VAL A 54 -26.39 -5.21 9.86
N GLY A 55 -27.19 -5.44 8.80
CA GLY A 55 -26.66 -5.87 7.50
C GLY A 55 -25.63 -4.90 6.91
N LYS A 56 -25.93 -3.59 6.93
CA LYS A 56 -24.99 -2.55 6.48
C LYS A 56 -23.73 -2.48 7.35
N LEU A 57 -23.86 -2.68 8.66
CA LEU A 57 -22.72 -2.66 9.56
C LEU A 57 -21.77 -3.82 9.29
N GLU A 58 -22.29 -5.02 9.06
CA GLU A 58 -21.48 -6.19 8.67
C GLU A 58 -20.80 -6.00 7.30
N GLU A 59 -21.50 -5.37 6.34
CA GLU A 59 -20.91 -4.98 5.06
C GLU A 59 -19.74 -4.00 5.24
N TYR A 60 -19.93 -2.95 6.06
CA TYR A 60 -18.85 -2.00 6.36
C TYR A 60 -17.66 -2.67 7.04
N ARG A 61 -17.89 -3.57 8.01
CA ARG A 61 -16.81 -4.35 8.64
C ARG A 61 -16.03 -5.18 7.62
N LYS A 62 -16.73 -5.86 6.71
CA LYS A 62 -16.08 -6.66 5.65
C LYS A 62 -15.25 -5.77 4.70
N ASN A 63 -15.80 -4.62 4.33
CA ASN A 63 -15.11 -3.65 3.47
C ASN A 63 -13.88 -3.05 4.17
N GLU A 64 -13.97 -2.76 5.47
CA GLU A 64 -12.85 -2.27 6.26
C GLU A 64 -11.70 -3.28 6.29
N VAL A 65 -11.99 -4.56 6.52
CA VAL A 65 -10.97 -5.63 6.48
C VAL A 65 -10.34 -5.71 5.09
N SER A 66 -11.15 -5.74 4.03
CA SER A 66 -10.66 -5.81 2.64
C SER A 66 -9.79 -4.61 2.29
N MET A 67 -10.14 -3.42 2.76
CA MET A 67 -9.36 -2.20 2.53
C MET A 67 -8.04 -2.22 3.31
N LYS A 68 -8.04 -2.70 4.56
CA LYS A 68 -6.80 -2.90 5.35
C LYS A 68 -5.86 -3.89 4.65
N ASP A 69 -6.38 -5.00 4.15
CA ASP A 69 -5.59 -5.99 3.42
C ASP A 69 -5.03 -5.42 2.11
N ALA A 70 -5.82 -4.62 1.37
CA ALA A 70 -5.37 -3.93 0.18
C ALA A 70 -4.21 -2.95 0.48
N VAL A 71 -4.31 -2.18 1.57
CA VAL A 71 -3.25 -1.25 2.00
C VAL A 71 -1.98 -2.01 2.40
N ILE A 72 -2.10 -3.10 3.16
CA ILE A 72 -0.94 -3.92 3.56
C ILE A 72 -0.26 -4.53 2.32
N ASN A 73 -1.04 -5.03 1.36
CA ASN A 73 -0.51 -5.59 0.12
C ASN A 73 0.14 -4.53 -0.76
N ALA A 74 -0.45 -3.34 -0.85
CA ALA A 74 0.15 -2.20 -1.53
C ALA A 74 1.50 -1.82 -0.90
N GLN A 75 1.57 -1.72 0.43
CA GLN A 75 2.82 -1.43 1.14
C GLN A 75 3.90 -2.49 0.85
N LYS A 76 3.56 -3.78 0.97
CA LYS A 76 4.49 -4.88 0.64
C LYS A 76 4.98 -4.81 -0.81
N THR A 77 4.09 -4.44 -1.74
CA THR A 77 4.43 -4.30 -3.16
C THR A 77 5.37 -3.12 -3.39
N CYS A 78 5.10 -1.98 -2.74
CA CYS A 78 6.00 -0.82 -2.77
C CYS A 78 7.38 -1.17 -2.20
N ASP A 79 7.44 -1.82 -1.03
CA ASP A 79 8.71 -2.21 -0.40
C ASP A 79 9.51 -3.16 -1.30
N LYS A 80 8.82 -4.15 -1.91
CA LYS A 80 9.44 -5.07 -2.85
C LYS A 80 9.95 -4.35 -4.11
N MET A 81 9.16 -3.43 -4.66
CA MET A 81 9.55 -2.64 -5.82
C MET A 81 10.78 -1.76 -5.54
N VAL A 82 10.86 -1.15 -4.35
CA VAL A 82 12.02 -0.37 -3.92
C VAL A 82 13.24 -1.26 -3.78
N ALA A 83 13.12 -2.43 -3.14
CA ALA A 83 14.21 -3.38 -3.00
C ALA A 83 14.72 -3.90 -4.36
N GLU A 84 13.81 -4.23 -5.28
CA GLU A 84 14.15 -4.66 -6.64
C GLU A 84 14.83 -3.56 -7.45
N ALA A 85 14.35 -2.31 -7.32
CA ALA A 85 14.98 -1.16 -7.97
C ALA A 85 16.40 -0.92 -7.44
N GLN A 86 16.59 -0.95 -6.12
CA GLN A 86 17.91 -0.81 -5.50
C GLN A 86 18.86 -1.93 -5.94
N ALA A 87 18.39 -3.18 -5.96
CA ALA A 87 19.18 -4.32 -6.43
C ALA A 87 19.59 -4.16 -7.91
N LYS A 88 18.66 -3.74 -8.79
CA LYS A 88 18.97 -3.46 -10.20
C LYS A 88 19.96 -2.32 -10.35
N CYS A 89 19.81 -1.23 -9.61
CA CYS A 89 20.75 -0.11 -9.65
C CYS A 89 22.16 -0.54 -9.20
N ALA A 90 22.27 -1.30 -8.11
CA ALA A 90 23.54 -1.84 -7.65
C ALA A 90 24.19 -2.77 -8.70
N GLN A 91 23.39 -3.65 -9.31
CA GLN A 91 23.86 -4.53 -10.38
C GLN A 91 24.32 -3.74 -11.62
N MET A 92 23.58 -2.71 -12.02
CA MET A 92 23.96 -1.83 -13.13
C MET A 92 25.27 -1.10 -12.84
N LEU A 93 25.43 -0.52 -11.65
CA LEU A 93 26.67 0.15 -11.24
C LEU A 93 27.86 -0.80 -11.22
N SER A 94 27.69 -1.99 -10.65
CA SER A 94 28.71 -3.03 -10.64
C SER A 94 29.10 -3.46 -12.05
N SER A 95 28.12 -3.62 -12.94
CA SER A 95 28.35 -4.03 -14.33
C SER A 95 29.05 -2.94 -15.14
N ALA A 96 28.64 -1.68 -14.96
CA ALA A 96 29.28 -0.53 -15.59
C ALA A 96 30.73 -0.36 -15.10
N SER A 97 30.98 -0.51 -13.80
CA SER A 97 32.34 -0.47 -13.25
C SER A 97 33.20 -1.61 -13.77
N ALA A 98 32.66 -2.84 -13.86
CA ALA A 98 33.38 -3.98 -14.41
C ALA A 98 33.71 -3.81 -15.89
N ALA A 99 32.82 -3.18 -16.67
CA ALA A 99 33.05 -2.88 -18.08
C ALA A 99 34.06 -1.73 -18.29
N ALA A 100 34.09 -0.74 -17.41
CA ALA A 100 34.99 0.41 -17.50
C ALA A 100 36.41 0.10 -16.99
N ALA A 101 36.56 -0.79 -16.01
CA ALA A 101 37.85 -1.18 -15.44
C ALA A 101 38.91 -1.60 -16.48
N PRO A 102 38.64 -2.51 -17.43
CA PRO A 102 39.63 -2.89 -18.44
C PRO A 102 39.98 -1.75 -19.39
N ALA A 103 39.02 -0.87 -19.71
CA ALA A 103 39.28 0.29 -20.56
C ALA A 103 40.24 1.29 -19.88
N ALA A 104 40.06 1.53 -18.57
CA ALA A 104 40.96 2.36 -17.78
C ALA A 104 42.35 1.73 -17.67
N GLN A 105 42.44 0.44 -17.34
CA GLN A 105 43.72 -0.28 -17.26
C GLN A 105 44.48 -0.29 -18.60
N ASN A 106 43.78 -0.50 -19.71
CA ASN A 106 44.39 -0.46 -21.04
C ASN A 106 44.88 0.94 -21.39
N SER A 107 44.11 1.98 -21.06
CA SER A 107 44.52 3.38 -21.28
C SER A 107 45.77 3.70 -20.47
N ASP A 108 45.82 3.33 -19.20
CA ASP A 108 46.99 3.56 -18.34
C ASP A 108 48.22 2.81 -18.86
N ALA A 109 48.04 1.57 -19.32
CA ALA A 109 49.11 0.78 -19.92
C ALA A 109 49.64 1.43 -21.22
N LEU A 110 48.75 1.93 -22.09
CA LEU A 110 49.14 2.64 -23.31
C LEU A 110 49.88 3.95 -23.02
N VAL A 111 49.41 4.73 -22.05
CA VAL A 111 50.07 5.97 -21.62
C VAL A 111 51.45 5.69 -21.03
N ALA A 112 51.60 4.64 -20.22
CA ALA A 112 52.88 4.23 -19.67
C ALA A 112 53.86 3.78 -20.76
N ALA A 113 53.39 2.98 -21.73
CA ALA A 113 54.19 2.53 -22.86
C ALA A 113 54.67 3.70 -23.73
N GLU A 114 53.80 4.67 -24.00
CA GLU A 114 54.17 5.81 -24.84
C GLU A 114 55.10 6.80 -24.13
N ASN A 115 54.91 7.00 -22.82
CA ASN A 115 55.87 7.75 -22.01
C ASN A 115 57.26 7.09 -22.00
N ALA A 116 57.34 5.76 -21.95
CA ALA A 116 58.60 5.04 -22.04
C ALA A 116 59.29 5.26 -23.40
N ARG A 117 58.55 5.18 -24.52
CA ARG A 117 59.08 5.51 -25.87
C ARG A 117 59.58 6.95 -25.96
N VAL A 118 58.83 7.91 -25.43
CA VAL A 118 59.24 9.33 -25.45
C VAL A 118 60.51 9.54 -24.62
N GLN A 119 60.63 8.90 -23.46
CA GLN A 119 61.84 8.95 -22.62
C GLN A 119 63.06 8.36 -23.34
N GLU A 120 62.91 7.23 -24.01
CA GLU A 120 63.98 6.59 -24.77
C GLU A 120 64.41 7.43 -25.99
N ALA A 121 63.44 8.00 -26.72
CA ALA A 121 63.70 8.92 -27.82
C ALA A 121 64.45 10.18 -27.32
N ARG A 122 64.06 10.74 -26.17
CA ARG A 122 64.77 11.88 -25.55
C ARG A 122 66.20 11.52 -25.15
N LYS A 123 66.43 10.36 -24.55
CA LYS A 123 67.79 9.89 -24.22
C LYS A 123 68.65 9.76 -25.47
N THR A 124 68.13 9.13 -26.53
CA THR A 124 68.85 8.94 -27.79
C THR A 124 69.17 10.27 -28.47
N ALA A 125 68.21 11.20 -28.47
CA ALA A 125 68.43 12.55 -29.00
C ALA A 125 69.50 13.31 -28.18
N ALA A 126 69.45 13.25 -26.86
CA ALA A 126 70.46 13.86 -25.99
C ALA A 126 71.86 13.27 -26.21
N ALA A 127 71.97 11.95 -26.37
CA ALA A 127 73.23 11.28 -26.69
C ALA A 127 73.83 11.77 -28.01
N LYS A 128 73.01 11.86 -29.08
CA LYS A 128 73.45 12.41 -30.37
C LYS A 128 73.88 13.87 -30.29
N ILE A 129 73.17 14.70 -29.51
CA ILE A 129 73.57 16.10 -29.29
C ILE A 129 74.93 16.17 -28.61
N SER A 130 75.15 15.35 -27.58
CA SER A 130 76.44 15.29 -26.87
C SER A 130 77.57 14.85 -27.80
N GLU A 131 77.34 13.82 -28.63
CA GLU A 131 78.32 13.33 -29.60
C GLU A 131 78.68 14.41 -30.64
N LEU A 132 77.69 15.12 -31.18
CA LEU A 132 77.91 16.24 -32.10
C LEU A 132 78.68 17.39 -31.44
N GLN A 133 78.39 17.70 -30.18
CA GLN A 133 79.13 18.72 -29.43
C GLN A 133 80.60 18.33 -29.25
N GLU A 134 80.87 17.05 -29.00
CA GLU A 134 82.22 16.52 -28.82
C GLU A 134 83.01 16.52 -30.13
N GLN A 135 82.37 16.15 -31.25
CA GLN A 135 82.93 16.27 -32.61
C GLN A 135 83.24 17.73 -32.98
N LEU A 136 82.33 18.66 -32.68
CA LEU A 136 82.56 20.08 -32.96
C LEU A 136 83.74 20.62 -32.14
N ARG A 137 83.87 20.20 -30.87
CA ARG A 137 84.97 20.60 -29.99
C ARG A 137 86.32 20.08 -30.49
N THR A 138 86.36 18.87 -31.02
CA THR A 138 87.58 18.30 -31.63
C THR A 138 87.94 18.98 -32.94
N CYS A 139 86.98 19.42 -33.76
CA CYS A 139 87.25 20.22 -34.96
C CYS A 139 87.75 21.64 -34.69
N ILE A 140 87.42 22.24 -33.54
CA ILE A 140 87.86 23.61 -33.17
C ILE A 140 89.25 23.60 -32.50
N GLN A 141 89.70 22.44 -31.98
CA GLN A 141 91.01 22.28 -31.32
C GLN A 141 92.11 21.71 -32.24
N ALA A 142 91.80 21.44 -33.52
CA ALA A 142 92.74 21.05 -34.57
C ALA A 142 92.99 22.23 -35.53
#